data_AF-A0A7W0EWX2-F1
#
_entry.id   AF-A0A7W0EWX2-F1
#
_cell.length_a   1.000
_cell.length_b   1.000
_cell.length_c   1.000
_cell.angle_alpha   90.00
_cell.angle_beta   90.00
_cell.angle_gamma   90.00
#
_symmetry.space_group_name_H-M   'P 1'
#
loop_
_entity.id
_entity.type
_entity.pdbx_description
1 polymer ?
#
loop_
_entity_poly.entity_id
_entity_poly.type
_entity_poly.pdbx_seq_one_letter_code
_entity_poly.pdbx_strand_id
1 'polypeptide(L)'
;MAKTYERFEDLPVWQEAIRLVDGVYNLTESKEWKGSRSLRDQIERAALSVSNNIAEGFERGTTNELLAFLYIARGSAGEVRSMLCFLERRGGLHISNLKFQI
;
A
#
# COMPACT_ATOMS: atom_id res chain seq x y z
N MET A 1 14.69 -20.47 -16.21
CA MET A 1 15.22 -20.50 -14.84
C MET A 1 14.36 -19.55 -14.00
N ALA A 2 14.09 -19.89 -12.74
CA ALA A 2 13.37 -18.98 -11.83
C ALA A 2 14.24 -17.74 -11.58
N LYS A 3 13.64 -16.55 -11.60
CA LYS A 3 14.33 -15.30 -11.30
C LYS A 3 14.54 -15.20 -9.79
N THR A 4 15.80 -15.19 -9.36
CA THR A 4 16.17 -14.83 -8.00
C THR A 4 16.28 -13.32 -7.91
N TYR A 5 15.74 -12.75 -6.84
CA TYR A 5 15.87 -11.32 -6.53
C TYR A 5 16.94 -11.19 -5.44
N GLU A 6 17.90 -10.29 -5.64
CA GLU A 6 19.00 -10.07 -4.69
C GLU A 6 18.67 -8.96 -3.69
N ARG A 7 17.73 -8.09 -4.04
CA ARG A 7 17.28 -6.97 -3.22
C ARG A 7 15.77 -6.86 -3.24
N PHE A 8 15.18 -6.31 -2.17
CA PHE A 8 13.73 -6.11 -2.12
C PHE A 8 13.27 -5.11 -3.19
N GLU A 9 14.10 -4.15 -3.59
CA GLU A 9 13.75 -3.18 -4.64
C GLU A 9 13.60 -3.83 -6.02
N ASP A 10 14.18 -5.01 -6.23
CA ASP A 10 14.02 -5.76 -7.47
C ASP A 10 12.68 -6.50 -7.53
N LEU A 11 11.96 -6.62 -6.40
CA LEU A 11 10.68 -7.30 -6.32
C LEU A 11 9.61 -6.47 -7.02
N PRO A 12 8.92 -7.01 -8.06
CA PRO A 12 7.81 -6.31 -8.70
C PRO A 12 6.71 -5.92 -7.71
N VAL A 13 6.43 -6.78 -6.72
CA VAL A 13 5.42 -6.50 -5.71
C VAL A 13 5.80 -5.32 -4.79
N TRP A 14 7.10 -5.13 -4.50
CA TRP A 14 7.55 -3.96 -3.75
C TRP A 14 7.44 -2.68 -4.58
N GLN A 15 7.78 -2.76 -5.88
CA GLN A 15 7.68 -1.64 -6.81
C GLN A 15 6.22 -1.18 -7.02
N GLU A 16 5.26 -2.11 -7.02
CA GLU A 16 3.84 -1.74 -7.01
C GLU A 16 3.41 -1.17 -5.64
N ALA A 17 3.88 -1.75 -4.54
CA ALA A 17 3.58 -1.25 -3.20
C ALA A 17 4.06 0.18 -2.97
N ILE A 18 5.27 0.54 -3.42
CA ILE A 18 5.77 1.91 -3.27
C ILE A 18 5.02 2.90 -4.19
N ARG A 19 4.58 2.46 -5.37
CA ARG A 19 3.69 3.27 -6.23
C ARG A 19 2.31 3.50 -5.60
N LEU A 20 1.79 2.51 -4.87
CA LEU A 20 0.58 2.70 -4.07
C LEU A 20 0.78 3.78 -3.01
N VAL A 21 1.93 3.80 -2.33
CA VAL A 21 2.28 4.85 -1.37
C VAL A 21 2.24 6.22 -2.04
N ASP A 22 2.96 6.40 -3.15
CA ASP A 22 2.98 7.67 -3.89
C ASP A 22 1.56 8.09 -4.31
N GLY A 23 0.74 7.15 -4.79
CA GLY A 23 -0.65 7.40 -5.15
C GLY A 23 -1.51 7.89 -3.98
N VAL A 24 -1.32 7.31 -2.78
CA VAL A 24 -2.01 7.71 -1.57
C VAL A 24 -1.57 9.09 -1.10
N TYR A 25 -0.26 9.38 -1.08
CA TYR A 25 0.26 10.70 -0.71
C TYR A 25 -0.21 11.78 -1.68
N ASN A 26 -0.17 11.52 -2.99
CA ASN A 26 -0.71 12.43 -4.00
C ASN A 26 -2.20 12.73 -3.77
N LEU A 27 -3.00 11.73 -3.38
CA LEU A 27 -4.42 11.92 -3.05
C LEU A 27 -4.59 12.79 -1.80
N THR A 28 -3.88 12.50 -0.71
CA THR A 28 -4.05 13.17 0.59
C THR A 28 -3.43 14.57 0.65
N GLU A 29 -2.50 14.87 -0.25
CA GLU A 29 -1.90 16.21 -0.43
C GLU A 29 -2.64 17.06 -1.46
N SER A 30 -3.54 16.46 -2.25
CA SER A 30 -4.33 17.19 -3.23
C SER A 30 -5.32 18.17 -2.59
N LYS A 31 -5.68 19.22 -3.34
CA LYS A 31 -6.73 20.19 -2.95
C LYS A 31 -8.13 19.55 -2.85
N GLU A 32 -8.30 18.39 -3.48
CA GLU A 32 -9.54 17.61 -3.49
C GLU A 32 -9.72 16.75 -2.23
N TRP A 33 -8.68 16.59 -1.41
CA TRP A 33 -8.79 15.88 -0.15
C TRP A 33 -9.76 16.58 0.81
N LYS A 34 -10.88 15.91 1.12
CA LYS A 34 -11.89 16.37 2.10
C LYS A 34 -11.91 15.55 3.39
N GLY A 35 -10.98 14.60 3.56
CA GLY A 35 -10.91 13.75 4.75
C GLY A 35 -10.33 14.49 5.96
N SER A 36 -10.63 14.00 7.16
CA SER A 36 -10.01 14.54 8.38
C SER A 36 -8.51 14.22 8.42
N ARG A 37 -7.75 14.97 9.22
CA ARG A 37 -6.32 14.70 9.45
C ARG A 37 -6.06 13.28 9.97
N SER A 38 -6.96 12.76 10.82
CA SER A 38 -6.86 11.38 11.32
C SER A 38 -7.05 10.33 10.23
N LEU A 39 -7.99 10.57 9.29
CA LEU A 39 -8.18 9.67 8.16
C LEU A 39 -6.99 9.68 7.19
N ARG A 40 -6.41 10.88 6.99
CA ARG A 40 -5.18 11.06 6.20
C ARG A 40 -4.02 10.25 6.81
N ASP A 41 -3.77 10.41 8.11
CA ASP A 41 -2.72 9.67 8.82
C ASP A 41 -2.91 8.15 8.72
N GLN A 42 -4.15 7.66 8.88
CA GLN A 42 -4.45 6.24 8.79
C GLN A 42 -4.17 5.66 7.40
N ILE A 43 -4.63 6.32 6.33
CA ILE A 43 -4.44 5.80 4.96
C ILE A 43 -2.98 5.87 4.51
N GLU A 44 -2.25 6.93 4.85
CA GLU A 44 -0.82 7.06 4.54
C GLU A 44 0.01 5.98 5.25
N ARG A 45 -0.26 5.74 6.53
CA ARG A 45 0.42 4.69 7.30
C ARG A 45 0.09 3.29 6.80
N ALA A 46 -1.17 3.02 6.47
CA ALA A 46 -1.57 1.73 5.91
C ALA A 46 -0.87 1.47 4.56
N ALA A 47 -0.76 2.49 3.71
CA ALA A 47 -0.05 2.38 2.43
C ALA A 47 1.44 2.10 2.64
N LEU A 48 2.13 2.90 3.46
CA LEU A 48 3.56 2.71 3.78
C LEU A 48 3.84 1.33 4.40
N SER A 49 2.92 0.82 5.21
CA SER A 49 3.02 -0.51 5.81
C SER A 49 3.13 -1.62 4.75
N VAL A 50 2.51 -1.46 3.57
CA VAL A 50 2.58 -2.47 2.50
C VAL A 50 4.02 -2.65 2.02
N SER A 51 4.69 -1.57 1.59
CA SER A 51 6.07 -1.63 1.11
C SER A 51 7.06 -1.98 2.21
N ASN A 52 6.85 -1.47 3.43
CA ASN A 52 7.73 -1.72 4.57
C ASN A 52 7.72 -3.20 4.98
N ASN A 53 6.54 -3.83 5.04
CA ASN A 53 6.46 -5.25 5.39
C ASN A 53 7.05 -6.14 4.29
N ILE A 54 6.91 -5.78 3.01
CA ILE A 54 7.56 -6.53 1.92
C ILE A 54 9.08 -6.46 2.06
N ALA A 55 9.64 -5.27 2.30
CA ALA A 55 11.07 -5.09 2.50
C ALA A 55 11.56 -5.84 3.74
N GLU A 56 10.88 -5.70 4.88
CA GLU A 56 11.24 -6.37 6.11
C GLU A 56 11.20 -7.90 5.97
N GLY A 57 10.16 -8.45 5.35
CA GLY A 57 10.06 -9.88 5.09
C GLY A 57 11.19 -10.42 4.22
N PHE A 58 11.63 -9.64 3.22
CA PHE A 58 12.74 -10.02 2.35
C PHE A 58 14.07 -10.05 3.10
N GLU A 59 14.33 -9.05 3.95
CA GLU A 59 15.59 -8.92 4.71
C GLU A 59 15.76 -9.98 5.82
N ARG A 60 14.69 -10.63 6.28
CA ARG A 60 14.77 -11.63 7.38
C ARG A 60 15.32 -13.00 6.96
N GLY A 61 15.51 -13.25 5.66
CA GLY A 61 16.34 -14.37 5.17
C GLY A 61 15.73 -15.77 5.26
N THR A 62 14.53 -15.95 5.83
CA THR A 62 13.81 -17.24 5.82
C THR A 62 12.48 -17.16 5.07
N THR A 63 12.10 -18.25 4.39
CA THR A 63 10.83 -18.32 3.63
C THR A 63 9.61 -18.13 4.54
N ASN A 64 9.63 -18.69 5.75
CA ASN A 64 8.49 -18.59 6.67
C ASN A 64 8.27 -17.16 7.17
N GLU A 65 9.35 -16.43 7.46
CA GLU A 65 9.26 -15.03 7.83
C GLU A 65 8.81 -14.17 6.65
N LEU A 66 9.39 -14.38 5.47
CA LEU A 66 8.94 -13.69 4.25
C LEU A 66 7.41 -13.87 4.06
N LEU A 67 6.90 -15.09 4.16
CA LEU A 67 5.47 -15.36 4.03
C LEU A 67 4.63 -14.64 5.11
N ALA A 68 5.07 -14.65 6.37
CA ALA A 68 4.38 -13.96 7.46
C ALA A 68 4.25 -12.46 7.19
N PHE A 69 5.34 -11.82 6.76
CA PHE A 69 5.36 -10.40 6.42
C PHE A 69 4.54 -10.07 5.17
N LEU A 70 4.52 -10.94 4.16
CA LEU A 70 3.64 -10.78 3.01
C LEU A 70 2.15 -10.84 3.39
N TYR A 71 1.77 -11.65 4.39
CA TYR A 71 0.40 -11.63 4.91
C TYR A 71 0.05 -10.31 5.60
N ILE A 72 0.98 -9.72 6.33
CA ILE A 72 0.80 -8.40 6.96
C ILE A 72 0.65 -7.32 5.88
N ALA A 73 1.54 -7.32 4.88
CA ALA A 73 1.48 -6.40 3.75
C ALA A 73 0.13 -6.48 3.02
N ARG A 74 -0.37 -7.70 2.79
CA ARG A 74 -1.69 -7.95 2.20
C ARG A 74 -2.84 -7.43 3.08
N GLY A 75 -2.71 -7.54 4.41
CA GLY A 75 -3.66 -6.95 5.36
C GLY A 75 -3.72 -5.43 5.22
N SER A 76 -2.57 -4.76 5.26
CA SER A 76 -2.48 -3.29 5.10
C SER A 76 -2.99 -2.81 3.74
N ALA A 77 -2.74 -3.55 2.65
CA ALA A 77 -3.32 -3.25 1.34
C ALA A 77 -4.86 -3.32 1.37
N GLY A 78 -5.41 -4.29 2.10
CA GLY A 78 -6.85 -4.40 2.35
C GLY A 78 -7.43 -3.20 3.11
N GLU A 79 -6.69 -2.67 4.09
CA GLU A 79 -7.07 -1.46 4.84
C GLU A 79 -7.11 -0.23 3.95
N VAL A 80 -6.08 -0.02 3.11
CA VAL A 80 -6.05 1.06 2.11
C VAL A 80 -7.28 0.97 1.21
N ARG A 81 -7.57 -0.22 0.65
CA ARG A 81 -8.75 -0.43 -0.20
C ARG A 81 -10.05 -0.11 0.52
N SER A 82 -10.19 -0.54 1.77
CA SER A 82 -11.37 -0.28 2.60
C SER A 82 -11.60 1.22 2.82
N MET A 83 -10.54 1.96 3.15
CA MET A 83 -10.60 3.41 3.36
C MET A 83 -10.90 4.18 2.06
N LEU A 84 -10.35 3.75 0.92
CA LEU A 84 -10.69 4.33 -0.38
C LEU A 84 -12.18 4.13 -0.72
N CYS A 85 -12.73 2.94 -0.47
CA CYS A 85 -14.17 2.68 -0.62
C CYS A 85 -15.01 3.59 0.29
N PHE A 86 -14.58 3.82 1.53
CA PHE A 86 -15.24 4.73 2.45
C PHE A 86 -15.22 6.19 1.94
N LEU A 87 -14.07 6.68 1.47
CA LEU A 87 -13.89 8.03 0.94
C LEU A 87 -14.80 8.28 -0.27
N GLU A 88 -14.85 7.32 -1.20
CA GLU A 88 -15.72 7.43 -2.37
C GLU A 88 -17.20 7.52 -1.98
N ARG A 89 -17.65 6.66 -1.06
CA ARG A 89 -19.04 6.68 -0.57
C ARG A 89 -19.40 7.97 0.15
N ARG A 90 -18.44 8.59 0.86
CA ARG A 90 -18.67 9.81 1.65
C ARG A 90 -18.62 11.10 0.83
N GLY A 91 -17.85 11.12 -0.26
CA GLY A 91 -17.44 12.38 -0.90
C GLY A 91 -17.96 12.66 -2.30
N GLY A 92 -18.58 11.71 -3.02
CA GLY A 92 -18.86 11.91 -4.46
C GLY A 92 -17.58 12.18 -5.28
N LEU A 93 -16.40 11.96 -4.69
CA LEU A 93 -15.12 11.99 -5.38
C LEU A 93 -15.13 10.81 -6.34
N HIS A 94 -15.19 11.10 -7.63
CA HIS A 94 -14.97 10.10 -8.67
C HIS A 94 -13.50 9.69 -8.61
N ILE A 95 -13.16 8.79 -7.67
CA ILE A 95 -11.83 8.14 -7.60
C ILE A 95 -11.79 7.11 -8.72
N SER A 96 -11.77 7.62 -9.95
CA SER A 96 -11.37 6.84 -11.10
C SER A 96 -9.89 6.49 -10.91
N ASN A 97 -9.59 5.20 -10.95
CA ASN A 97 -8.27 4.61 -11.18
C ASN A 97 -7.41 4.04 -10.03
N LEU A 98 -7.76 4.16 -8.74
CA LEU A 98 -6.99 3.48 -7.65
C LEU A 98 -7.55 2.11 -7.21
N LYS A 99 -8.80 1.79 -7.59
CA LYS A 99 -9.47 0.55 -7.15
C LYS A 99 -8.94 -0.73 -7.79
N PHE A 100 -8.24 -0.61 -8.91
CA PHE A 100 -7.79 -1.75 -9.73
C PHE A 100 -6.30 -2.05 -9.56
N GLN A 101 -5.60 -1.34 -8.67
CA GLN A 101 -4.17 -1.52 -8.40
C GLN A 101 -3.89 -2.26 -7.07
N ILE A 102 -4.93 -2.79 -6.40
CA ILE A 102 -4.84 -3.52 -5.12
C ILE A 102 -5.39 -4.93 -5.23
#